data_AF-A0A6H9GSH7-F1
#
_entry.id   AF-A0A6H9GSH7-F1
#
_cell.length_a   1.000
_cell.length_b   1.000
_cell.length_c   1.000
_cell.angle_alpha   90.00
_cell.angle_beta   90.00
_cell.angle_gamma   90.00
#
_symmetry.space_group_name_H-M   'P 1'
#
loop_
_entity.id
_entity.type
_entity.pdbx_description
1 polymer ?
#
loop_
_entity_poly.entity_id
_entity_poly.type
_entity_poly.pdbx_seq_one_letter_code
_entity_poly.pdbx_strand_id
1 'polypeptide(L)' 'MSTSNKTKLESLEFYVRLKYPITIYPDDHGGYVSEIKDLPGCFTQGETLEETLISNQ' A
#
# COMPACT_ATOMS: atom_id res chain seq x y z
N MET A 1 10.74 -6.85 -37.22
CA MET A 1 11.33 -7.60 -36.09
C MET A 1 10.85 -6.94 -34.81
N SER A 2 9.84 -7.51 -34.15
CA SER A 2 9.29 -6.95 -32.91
C SER A 2 9.84 -7.76 -31.73
N THR A 3 10.88 -7.23 -31.10
CA THR A 3 11.47 -7.83 -29.89
C THR A 3 10.60 -7.48 -28.69
N SER A 4 9.66 -8.36 -28.37
CA SER A 4 8.87 -8.31 -27.14
C SER A 4 9.76 -8.71 -25.96
N ASN A 5 10.51 -7.76 -25.39
CA ASN A 5 11.14 -7.92 -24.08
C ASN A 5 10.05 -7.97 -22.99
N LYS A 6 9.42 -9.12 -22.80
CA LYS A 6 8.52 -9.38 -21.68
C LYS A 6 9.38 -9.73 -20.48
N THR A 7 9.63 -8.75 -19.62
CA THR A 7 10.10 -9.00 -18.25
C THR A 7 9.13 -9.99 -17.59
N LYS A 8 9.66 -11.09 -17.06
CA LYS A 8 8.89 -12.09 -16.32
C LYS A 8 8.22 -11.39 -15.14
N LEU A 9 6.89 -11.38 -15.10
CA LEU A 9 6.14 -10.90 -13.94
C LEU A 9 6.27 -11.92 -12.80
N GLU A 10 6.49 -11.44 -11.58
CA GLU A 10 6.47 -12.28 -10.39
C GLU A 10 5.02 -12.62 -10.00
N SER A 11 4.84 -13.57 -9.06
CA SER A 11 3.51 -13.97 -8.60
C SER A 11 2.86 -12.87 -7.74
N LEU A 12 1.53 -12.92 -7.61
CA LEU A 12 0.80 -11.95 -6.77
C LEU A 12 1.26 -12.03 -5.31
N GLU A 13 1.51 -13.25 -4.82
CA GLU A 13 1.97 -13.53 -3.47
C GLU A 13 3.34 -12.89 -3.19
N PHE A 14 4.21 -12.80 -4.20
CA PHE A 14 5.49 -12.10 -4.06
C PHE A 14 5.26 -10.61 -3.75
N TYR A 15 4.44 -9.92 -4.54
CA TYR A 15 4.20 -8.48 -4.38
C TYR A 15 3.47 -8.13 -3.08
N VAL A 16 2.54 -8.97 -2.63
CA VAL A 16 1.79 -8.78 -1.38
C VAL A 16 2.67 -8.96 -0.14
N ARG A 17 3.71 -9.80 -0.22
CA ARG A 17 4.64 -10.05 0.91
C ARG A 17 5.77 -9.01 1.03
N LEU A 18 5.86 -8.06 0.11
CA LEU A 18 6.84 -6.99 0.21
C LEU A 18 6.53 -6.09 1.41
N LYS A 19 7.58 -5.62 2.06
CA LYS A 19 7.47 -4.69 3.19
C LYS A 19 7.42 -3.27 2.65
N TYR A 20 6.22 -2.73 2.51
CA TYR A 20 6.04 -1.35 2.09
C TYR A 20 5.97 -0.42 3.30
N PRO A 21 6.65 0.74 3.26
CA PRO A 21 6.52 1.74 4.31
C PRO A 21 5.11 2.35 4.28
N ILE A 22 4.47 2.37 5.44
CA ILE A 22 3.15 2.98 5.61
C ILE A 22 3.35 4.38 6.21
N THR A 23 2.77 5.39 5.57
CA THR A 23 2.68 6.75 6.14
C THR A 23 1.30 6.90 6.75
N ILE A 24 1.22 7.38 8.00
CA ILE A 24 -0.05 7.66 8.68
C ILE A 24 -0.09 9.13 9.08
N TYR A 25 -1.23 9.78 8.85
CA TYR A 25 -1.48 11.15 9.23
C TYR A 25 -2.94 11.34 9.68
N PRO A 26 -3.23 12.32 10.54
CA PRO A 26 -4.60 12.62 10.96
C PRO A 26 -5.43 13.17 9.80
N ASP A 27 -6.72 12.86 9.78
CA ASP A 27 -7.69 13.43 8.82
C ASP A 27 -8.32 14.71 9.39
N ASP A 28 -8.65 15.66 8.49
CA ASP A 28 -9.27 16.94 8.87
C ASP A 28 -10.66 16.79 9.50
N HIS A 29 -11.38 15.71 9.18
CA HIS A 29 -12.69 15.40 9.75
C HIS A 29 -12.63 14.49 10.98
N GLY A 30 -11.42 14.16 11.44
CA GLY A 30 -11.18 13.24 12.54
C GLY A 30 -10.82 11.83 12.07
N GLY A 31 -10.11 11.10 12.94
CA GLY A 31 -9.52 9.81 12.60
C GLY A 31 -8.15 9.96 11.92
N TYR A 32 -7.75 8.91 11.19
CA TYR A 32 -6.44 8.80 10.57
C TYR A 32 -6.56 8.22 9.17
N VAL A 33 -5.68 8.65 8.27
CA VAL A 33 -5.47 8.07 6.94
C VAL A 33 -4.11 7.40 6.92
N SER A 34 -4.03 6.20 6.36
CA SER A 34 -2.77 5.56 5.99
C SER A 34 -2.64 5.44 4.48
N GLU A 35 -1.41 5.60 3.98
CA GLU A 35 -1.06 5.49 2.57
C GLU A 35 0.24 4.71 2.38
N ILE A 36 0.33 3.98 1.25
CA ILE A 36 1.59 3.43 0.75
C ILE A 36 2.05 4.30 -0.43
N LYS A 37 3.06 5.14 -0.19
CA LYS A 37 3.55 6.11 -1.20
C LYS A 37 4.09 5.45 -2.47
N ASP A 38 4.63 4.26 -2.34
CA ASP A 38 5.13 3.46 -3.46
C ASP A 38 4.00 2.87 -4.33
N LEU A 39 2.77 2.85 -3.81
CA LEU A 39 1.55 2.37 -4.47
C LEU A 39 0.50 3.49 -4.49
N PRO A 40 0.64 4.50 -5.37
CA PRO A 40 -0.33 5.59 -5.48
C PRO A 40 -1.74 5.07 -5.68
N GLY A 41 -2.69 5.50 -4.85
CA GLY A 41 -4.06 4.96 -4.85
C GLY A 41 -4.32 3.95 -3.72
N CYS A 42 -3.29 3.48 -3.02
CA CYS A 42 -3.44 2.57 -1.89
C CYS A 42 -3.55 3.34 -0.57
N PHE A 43 -4.80 3.48 -0.10
CA PHE A 43 -5.14 4.22 1.11
C PHE A 43 -6.17 3.44 1.95
N THR A 44 -6.14 3.61 3.27
CA THR A 44 -7.30 3.33 4.14
C THR A 44 -7.49 4.46 5.15
N GLN A 45 -8.69 4.53 5.73
CA GLN A 45 -9.01 5.44 6.82
C GLN A 45 -9.65 4.66 7.98
N GLY A 46 -9.41 5.11 9.21
CA GLY A 46 -10.03 4.58 10.43
C GLY A 46 -10.21 5.68 11.47
N GLU A 47 -11.05 5.44 12.47
CA GLU A 47 -11.28 6.41 13.55
C GLU A 47 -10.11 6.39 14.55
N THR A 48 -9.46 5.24 14.69
CA THR A 48 -8.30 5.05 15.56
C THR A 48 -7.04 4.69 14.79
N LEU A 49 -5.89 4.90 15.41
CA LEU A 49 -4.60 4.51 14.83
C LEU A 49 -4.52 2.99 14.61
N GLU A 50 -5.07 2.20 15.55
CA GLU A 50 -5.09 0.74 15.47
C GLU A 50 -5.91 0.25 14.27
N GLU A 51 -7.10 0.81 14.05
CA GLU A 51 -7.92 0.50 12.87
C GLU A 51 -7.23 0.91 11.55
N THR A 52 -6.47 2.00 11.57
CA THR A 52 -5.83 2.57 10.38
C THR A 52 -4.54 1.84 9.99
N LEU A 53 -3.93 1.11 10.92
CA LEU A 53 -2.76 0.28 10.69
C LEU A 53 -3.16 -0.95 9.87
N ILE A 54 -3.05 -0.86 8.54
CA ILE A 54 -3.36 -1.96 7.58
C ILE A 54 -2.45 -3.18 7.76
N SER A 55 -1.34 -3.07 8.50
CA SER A 55 -0.33 -4.13 8.53
C SER A 55 -0.59 -5.17 9.62
N ASN A 56 -1.33 -6.22 9.29
CA ASN A 56 -0.87 -7.57 9.62
C ASN A 56 0.28 -7.90 8.67
N GLN A 57 1.51 -7.50 9.01
CA GLN A 57 2.73 -7.96 8.34
C GLN A 57 3.30 -9.18 9.06
#